data_AF-A0A534X8C0-F1
#
_entry.id   AF-A0A534X8C0-F1
#
_cell.length_a   1.000
_cell.length_b   1.000
_cell.length_c   1.000
_cell.angle_alpha   90.00
_cell.angle_beta   90.00
_cell.angle_gamma   90.00
#
_symmetry.space_group_name_H-M   'P 1'
#
loop_
_entity.id
_entity.type
_entity.pdbx_description
1 polymer ?
#
loop_
_entity_poly.entity_id
_entity_poly.type
_entity_poly.pdbx_seq_one_letter_code
_entity_poly.pdbx_strand_id
1 'polypeptide(L)'
;MELRGSCNGCGACCKVLVLEQSPEEVRQMAALTRVLGIPSDHVFAAEHWHPLTRAEATALNPFYTSRLPADAQLYTCDRLGADGRCTVYEERPLVCRGYPWYGQAPREMPLADPECGYAVDLPGRAG
;
A
#
# COMPACT_ATOMS: atom_id res chain seq x y z
N MET A 1 2.65 -19.86 -13.84
CA MET A 1 1.86 -18.74 -13.27
C MET A 1 2.29 -17.49 -14.00
N GLU A 2 1.41 -16.89 -14.78
CA GLU A 2 1.71 -15.70 -15.59
C GLU A 2 1.00 -14.50 -14.96
N LEU A 3 1.75 -13.47 -14.61
CA LEU A 3 1.17 -12.25 -14.05
C LEU A 3 0.72 -11.37 -15.20
N ARG A 4 -0.60 -11.26 -15.38
CA ARG A 4 -1.21 -10.34 -16.34
C ARG A 4 -1.74 -9.13 -15.60
N GLY A 5 -0.84 -8.39 -14.96
CA GLY A 5 -1.24 -7.23 -14.18
C GLY A 5 -0.06 -6.35 -13.83
N SER A 6 -0.21 -5.06 -14.08
CA SER A 6 0.69 -4.02 -13.62
C SER A 6 -0.11 -3.00 -12.81
N CYS A 7 0.55 -2.22 -11.96
CA CYS A 7 -0.11 -1.10 -11.32
C CYS A 7 -0.74 -0.19 -12.40
N ASN A 8 -2.03 0.10 -12.28
CA ASN A 8 -2.80 0.94 -13.22
C ASN A 8 -3.20 2.29 -12.61
N GLY A 9 -2.67 2.62 -11.42
CA GLY A 9 -2.98 3.84 -10.70
C GLY A 9 -4.35 3.84 -9.99
N CYS A 10 -4.99 2.68 -9.80
CA CYS A 10 -6.30 2.52 -9.12
C CYS A 10 -6.40 3.04 -7.67
N GLY A 11 -5.30 3.46 -7.04
CA GLY A 11 -5.32 3.96 -5.67
C GLY A 11 -5.63 2.92 -4.58
N ALA A 12 -5.77 1.63 -4.92
CA ALA A 12 -6.05 0.57 -3.94
C ALA A 12 -5.04 0.53 -2.78
N CYS A 13 -3.75 0.74 -3.08
CA CYS A 13 -2.71 0.88 -2.07
C CYS A 13 -2.92 2.14 -1.22
N CYS A 14 -3.31 3.28 -1.78
CA CYS A 14 -3.52 4.51 -1.03
C CYS A 14 -4.69 4.43 -0.04
N LYS A 15 -5.68 3.55 -0.28
CA LYS A 15 -6.84 3.37 0.61
C LYS A 15 -6.42 2.84 1.98
N VAL A 16 -5.66 1.73 2.02
CA VAL A 16 -5.14 1.12 3.25
C VAL A 16 -3.75 0.52 3.01
N LEU A 17 -2.77 0.98 3.77
CA LEU A 17 -1.38 0.52 3.80
C LEU A 17 -1.02 -0.09 5.14
N VAL A 18 0.03 -0.91 5.14
CA VAL A 18 0.60 -1.51 6.35
C VAL A 18 2.09 -1.25 6.41
N LEU A 19 2.57 -0.88 7.59
CA LEU A 19 3.98 -0.91 7.95
C LEU A 19 4.18 -1.76 9.20
N GLU A 20 5.41 -2.19 9.42
CA GLU A 20 5.82 -2.74 10.71
C GLU A 20 6.00 -1.63 11.74
N GLN A 21 6.43 -0.45 11.29
CA GLN A 21 6.67 0.73 12.12
C GLN A 21 5.37 1.46 12.48
N SER A 22 5.31 1.89 13.74
CA SER A 22 4.30 2.82 14.25
C SER A 22 4.47 4.23 13.67
N PRO A 23 3.44 5.10 13.79
CA PRO A 23 3.53 6.46 13.22
C PRO A 23 4.66 7.29 13.83
N GLU A 24 4.98 7.04 15.09
CA GLU A 24 6.11 7.70 15.76
C GLU A 24 7.45 7.23 15.20
N GLU A 25 7.65 5.92 15.06
CA GLU A 25 8.86 5.35 14.47
C GLU A 25 9.07 5.82 13.03
N VAL A 26 7.99 5.87 12.23
CA VAL A 26 8.05 6.43 10.86
C VAL A 26 8.56 7.87 10.87
N ARG A 27 8.05 8.73 11.76
CA ARG A 27 8.51 10.12 11.90
C ARG A 27 9.97 10.21 12.37
N GLN A 28 10.37 9.38 13.33
CA GLN A 28 11.75 9.36 13.84
C GLN A 28 12.73 8.90 12.75
N MET A 29 12.39 7.84 12.00
CA MET A 29 13.20 7.36 10.88
C MET A 29 13.28 8.38 9.76
N ALA A 30 12.17 9.06 9.44
CA ALA A 30 12.15 10.15 8.46
C ALA A 30 13.09 11.31 8.88
N ALA A 31 13.04 11.73 10.14
CA ALA A 31 13.91 12.78 10.66
C ALA A 31 15.39 12.38 10.59
N LEU A 32 15.72 11.15 11.03
CA LEU A 32 17.09 10.64 11.01
C LEU A 32 17.64 10.54 9.59
N THR A 33 16.89 9.91 8.68
CA THR A 33 17.33 9.71 7.30
C THR A 33 17.46 11.03 6.53
N ARG A 34 16.60 12.02 6.81
CA ARG A 34 16.75 13.39 6.30
C ARG A 34 18.05 14.05 6.78
N VAL A 35 18.37 13.96 8.07
CA VAL A 35 19.62 14.53 8.64
C VAL A 35 20.86 13.87 8.03
N LEU A 36 20.82 12.56 7.81
CA LEU A 36 21.93 11.79 7.25
C LEU A 36 22.02 11.85 5.72
N GLY A 37 21.04 12.45 5.04
CA GLY A 37 20.99 12.46 3.57
C GLY A 37 20.78 11.09 2.94
N ILE A 38 20.18 10.14 3.67
CA ILE A 38 19.93 8.78 3.20
C ILE A 38 18.56 8.74 2.52
N PRO A 39 18.46 8.35 1.23
CA PRO A 39 17.17 8.15 0.57
C PRO A 39 16.33 7.13 1.33
N SER A 40 15.09 7.49 1.65
CA SER A 40 14.22 6.66 2.49
C SER A 40 12.74 6.93 2.22
N ASP A 41 11.99 5.87 2.00
CA ASP A 41 10.53 5.93 1.84
C ASP A 41 9.83 6.43 3.11
N HIS A 42 10.49 6.38 4.28
CA HIS A 42 9.95 6.91 5.53
C HIS A 42 9.69 8.41 5.45
N VAL A 43 10.47 9.15 4.64
CA VAL A 43 10.23 10.58 4.43
C VAL A 43 8.87 10.79 3.77
N PHE A 44 8.60 10.05 2.69
CA PHE A 44 7.32 10.10 2.00
C PHE A 44 6.18 9.64 2.92
N ALA A 45 6.35 8.53 3.64
CA ALA A 45 5.34 8.01 4.55
C ALA A 45 5.04 9.00 5.70
N ALA A 46 6.05 9.65 6.28
CA ALA A 46 5.85 10.64 7.33
C ALA A 46 5.09 11.89 6.87
N GLU A 47 5.23 12.27 5.59
CA GLU A 47 4.58 13.44 5.01
C GLU A 47 3.16 13.14 4.52
N HIS A 48 2.94 11.95 3.93
CA HIS A 48 1.74 11.65 3.17
C HIS A 48 0.87 10.55 3.76
N TRP A 49 1.37 9.79 4.74
CA TRP A 49 0.59 8.70 5.34
C TRP A 49 0.02 9.11 6.68
N HIS A 50 -1.26 8.79 6.85
CA HIS A 50 -2.02 9.12 8.06
C HIS A 50 -2.45 7.82 8.74
N PRO A 51 -2.22 7.69 10.06
CA PRO A 51 -2.60 6.49 10.79
C PRO A 51 -4.11 6.29 10.73
N LEU A 52 -4.51 5.03 10.65
CA LEU A 52 -5.90 4.60 10.73
C LEU A 52 -6.11 3.71 11.94
N THR A 53 -7.27 3.83 12.56
CA THR A 53 -7.82 2.77 13.39
C THR A 53 -8.26 1.59 12.51
N ARG A 54 -8.37 0.40 13.13
CA ARG A 54 -8.90 -0.79 12.43
C ARG A 54 -10.31 -0.57 11.87
N ALA A 55 -11.14 0.21 12.57
CA ALA A 55 -12.49 0.54 12.14
C ALA A 55 -12.49 1.39 10.87
N GLU A 56 -11.65 2.45 10.82
CA GLU A 56 -11.51 3.30 9.63
C GLU A 56 -10.95 2.53 8.44
N ALA A 57 -9.91 1.71 8.65
CA ALA A 57 -9.36 0.85 7.61
C ALA A 57 -10.40 -0.16 7.08
N THR A 58 -11.25 -0.69 7.95
CA THR A 58 -12.34 -1.59 7.55
C THR A 58 -13.39 -0.87 6.72
N ALA A 59 -13.69 0.40 7.01
CA ALA A 59 -14.61 1.21 6.21
C ALA A 59 -14.04 1.52 4.81
N LEU A 60 -12.72 1.76 4.71
CA LEU A 60 -12.06 2.09 3.45
C LEU A 60 -11.77 0.88 2.57
N ASN A 61 -11.36 -0.23 3.17
CA ASN A 61 -11.05 -1.47 2.46
C ASN A 61 -11.33 -2.69 3.36
N PRO A 62 -12.58 -3.13 3.51
CA PRO A 62 -12.94 -4.24 4.40
C PRO A 62 -12.31 -5.55 3.96
N PHE A 63 -12.16 -5.72 2.65
CA PHE A 63 -11.58 -6.93 2.07
C PHE A 63 -10.10 -7.07 2.44
N TYR A 64 -9.29 -6.03 2.22
CA TYR A 64 -7.87 -6.05 2.58
C TYR A 64 -7.71 -6.12 4.09
N THR A 65 -8.43 -5.24 4.80
CA THR A 65 -8.29 -5.08 6.24
C THR A 65 -8.59 -6.38 6.98
N SER A 66 -9.66 -7.12 6.65
CA SER A 66 -10.02 -8.38 7.35
C SER A 66 -8.95 -9.47 7.37
N ARG A 67 -7.94 -9.39 6.49
CA ARG A 67 -6.86 -10.39 6.37
C ARG A 67 -5.54 -9.95 7.01
N LEU A 68 -5.48 -8.73 7.52
CA LEU A 68 -4.31 -8.21 8.23
C LEU A 68 -4.29 -8.70 9.68
N PRO A 69 -3.08 -8.91 10.24
CA PRO A 69 -2.88 -9.13 11.67
C PRO A 69 -3.60 -8.08 12.53
N ALA A 70 -4.01 -8.46 13.74
CA ALA A 70 -4.75 -7.56 14.63
C ALA A 70 -3.92 -6.35 15.09
N ASP A 71 -2.60 -6.53 15.14
CA ASP A 71 -1.57 -5.57 15.57
C ASP A 71 -0.90 -4.82 14.41
N ALA A 72 -1.38 -5.00 13.17
CA ALA A 72 -0.87 -4.29 12.01
C ALA A 72 -0.98 -2.77 12.19
N GLN A 73 0.10 -2.03 11.86
CA GLN A 73 0.07 -0.57 11.82
C GLN A 73 -0.56 -0.13 10.50
N LEU A 74 -1.71 0.54 10.57
CA LEU A 74 -2.55 0.84 9.41
C LEU A 74 -2.47 2.30 9.04
N TYR A 75 -2.43 2.58 7.74
CA TYR A 75 -2.33 3.94 7.22
C TYR A 75 -3.22 4.16 5.99
N THR A 76 -3.56 5.41 5.72
CA THR A 76 -4.06 5.88 4.42
C THR A 76 -3.09 6.90 3.84
N CYS A 77 -3.12 7.12 2.52
CA CYS A 77 -2.25 8.07 1.83
C CYS A 77 -3.04 9.25 1.27
N ASP A 78 -2.60 10.47 1.58
CA ASP A 78 -3.23 11.73 1.12
C ASP A 78 -3.03 12.01 -0.39
N ARG A 79 -2.21 11.20 -1.07
CA ARG A 79 -2.02 11.23 -2.52
C ARG A 79 -3.07 10.42 -3.29
N LEU A 80 -4.15 9.99 -2.62
CA LEU A 80 -5.35 9.47 -3.27
C LEU A 80 -6.17 10.64 -3.80
N GLY A 81 -6.27 10.76 -5.13
CA GLY A 81 -7.09 11.76 -5.79
C GLY A 81 -8.57 11.55 -5.53
N ALA A 82 -9.37 12.60 -5.71
CA ALA A 82 -10.82 12.54 -5.61
C ALA A 82 -11.46 11.60 -6.65
N ASP A 83 -10.74 11.30 -7.73
CA ASP A 83 -11.09 10.31 -8.75
C ASP A 83 -10.72 8.87 -8.37
N GLY A 84 -10.22 8.65 -7.15
CA GLY A 84 -9.76 7.37 -6.66
C GLY A 84 -8.39 6.95 -7.20
N ARG A 85 -7.66 7.84 -7.89
CA ARG A 85 -6.38 7.49 -8.53
C ARG A 85 -5.18 8.03 -7.75
N CYS A 86 -4.05 7.34 -7.82
CA CYS A 86 -2.81 7.80 -7.18
C CYS A 86 -2.24 9.01 -7.93
N THR A 87 -2.13 10.17 -7.27
CA THR A 87 -1.65 11.41 -7.89
C THR A 87 -0.14 11.47 -8.06
N VAL A 88 0.61 10.56 -7.43
CA VAL A 88 2.07 10.42 -7.53
C VAL A 88 2.47 9.11 -8.18
N TYR A 89 1.65 8.59 -9.09
CA TYR A 89 1.88 7.27 -9.68
C TYR A 89 3.31 7.14 -10.23
N GLU A 90 3.81 8.05 -11.07
CA GLU A 90 5.15 7.92 -11.66
C GLU A 90 6.29 8.04 -10.63
N GLU A 91 6.12 8.88 -9.61
CA GLU A 91 7.11 9.21 -8.58
C GLU A 91 6.97 8.35 -7.31
N ARG A 92 6.06 7.37 -7.30
CA ARG A 92 5.73 6.60 -6.11
C ARG A 92 6.98 5.94 -5.48
N PRO A 93 7.11 5.98 -4.14
CA PRO A 93 8.24 5.40 -3.42
C PRO A 93 8.31 3.87 -3.57
N LEU A 94 9.43 3.25 -3.23
CA LEU A 94 9.63 1.81 -3.44
C LEU A 94 8.61 0.97 -2.67
N VAL A 95 8.24 1.39 -1.46
CA VAL A 95 7.20 0.77 -0.65
C VAL A 95 5.85 0.74 -1.37
N CYS A 96 5.49 1.80 -2.10
CA CYS A 96 4.27 1.83 -2.91
C CYS A 96 4.38 0.92 -4.15
N ARG A 97 5.58 0.75 -4.72
CA ARG A 97 5.84 -0.18 -5.84
C ARG A 97 5.83 -1.63 -5.40
N GLY A 98 6.12 -1.88 -4.13
CA GLY A 98 6.01 -3.19 -3.51
C GLY A 98 4.58 -3.69 -3.40
N TYR A 99 3.58 -2.80 -3.37
CA TYR A 99 2.19 -3.23 -3.30
C TYR A 99 1.83 -4.08 -4.52
N PRO A 100 1.16 -5.23 -4.34
CA PRO A 100 0.63 -5.72 -3.06
C PRO A 100 1.45 -6.81 -2.37
N TRP A 101 2.58 -7.23 -2.94
CA TRP A 101 3.36 -8.38 -2.46
C TRP A 101 4.54 -8.00 -1.55
N TYR A 102 4.95 -6.73 -1.49
CA TYR A 102 6.02 -6.20 -0.63
C TYR A 102 7.28 -7.06 -0.62
N GLY A 103 7.84 -7.35 -1.80
CA GLY A 103 9.06 -8.15 -1.97
C GLY A 103 8.84 -9.67 -1.92
N GLN A 104 7.63 -10.14 -1.63
CA GLN A 104 7.28 -11.55 -1.73
C GLN A 104 7.03 -11.97 -3.17
N ALA A 105 7.18 -13.28 -3.43
CA ALA A 105 6.79 -13.86 -4.69
C ALA A 105 5.30 -13.58 -4.96
N PRO A 106 4.95 -13.15 -6.18
CA PRO A 106 3.57 -12.97 -6.56
C PRO A 106 2.78 -14.28 -6.36
N ARG A 107 1.59 -14.17 -5.79
CA ARG A 107 0.70 -15.29 -5.47
C ARG A 107 -0.74 -14.89 -5.75
N GLU A 108 -1.64 -15.87 -5.84
CA GLU A 108 -3.08 -15.59 -5.83
C GLU A 108 -3.34 -14.65 -4.67
N MET A 109 -3.88 -13.51 -5.02
CA MET A 109 -4.09 -12.48 -4.06
C MET A 109 -5.56 -12.15 -4.06
N PRO A 110 -6.31 -12.72 -3.12
CA PRO A 110 -7.69 -12.32 -2.91
C PRO A 110 -7.76 -10.79 -2.69
N LEU A 111 -6.68 -10.20 -2.14
CA LEU A 111 -6.51 -8.86 -1.59
C LEU A 111 -6.62 -7.69 -2.57
N ALA A 112 -6.71 -7.95 -3.87
CA ALA A 112 -6.84 -6.89 -4.85
C ALA A 112 -8.25 -6.33 -4.76
N ASP A 113 -8.35 -5.03 -4.42
CA ASP A 113 -9.49 -4.22 -4.83
C ASP A 113 -9.88 -4.62 -6.26
N PRO A 114 -11.17 -4.89 -6.58
CA PRO A 114 -11.57 -5.27 -7.94
C PRO A 114 -11.06 -4.32 -9.02
N GLU A 115 -10.77 -3.07 -8.66
CA GLU A 115 -10.23 -2.03 -9.55
C GLU A 115 -8.69 -2.07 -9.68
N CYS A 116 -8.02 -2.91 -8.89
CA CYS A 116 -6.58 -3.06 -8.88
C CYS A 116 -6.06 -3.73 -10.16
N GLY A 117 -5.16 -3.03 -10.86
CA GLY A 117 -4.56 -3.53 -12.11
C GLY A 117 -3.68 -4.76 -11.97
N TYR A 118 -3.35 -5.20 -10.74
CA TYR A 118 -2.66 -6.46 -10.48
C TYR A 118 -3.63 -7.65 -10.53
N ALA A 119 -4.16 -7.95 -11.71
CA ALA A 119 -4.87 -9.21 -11.96
C ALA A 119 -3.88 -10.38 -12.02
N VAL A 120 -4.17 -11.47 -11.31
CA VAL A 120 -3.35 -12.70 -11.34
C VAL A 120 -4.15 -13.78 -12.08
N ASP A 121 -3.66 -14.22 -13.24
CA ASP A 121 -4.21 -15.38 -13.94
C ASP A 121 -3.71 -16.66 -13.26
N LEU A 122 -4.63 -17.44 -12.71
CA LEU A 122 -4.33 -18.74 -12.11
C LEU A 122 -4.75 -19.86 -13.04
N PRO A 123 -3.85 -20.81 -13.39
CA PRO A 123 -4.25 -21.97 -14.15
C PRO A 123 -5.26 -22.80 -13.33
N GLY A 124 -6.50 -22.89 -13.84
CA GLY A 124 -7.60 -23.63 -13.21
C GLY A 124 -8.87 -22.81 -12.93
N ARG A 125 -8.80 -21.47 -12.96
CA ARG A 125 -9.98 -20.61 -13.04
C ARG A 125 -10.27 -20.30 -14.50
N ALA A 126 -10.86 -21.27 -15.20
CA ALA A 126 -11.51 -21.00 -16.47
C ALA A 126 -12.72 -20.09 -16.22
N GLY A 127 -12.65 -18.86 -16.71
CA GLY A 127 -13.81 -18.11 -17.16
C GLY A 127 -13.95 -18.32 -18.66
#